data_AF-A0A381IBW7-F1
#
_entry.id   AF-A0A381IBW7-F1
#
_cell.length_a   1.000
_cell.length_b   1.000
_cell.length_c   1.000
_cell.angle_alpha   90.00
_cell.angle_beta   90.00
_cell.angle_gamma   90.00
#
_symmetry.space_group_name_H-M   'P 1'
#
loop_
_entity.id
_entity.type
_entity.pdbx_description
1 polymer ?
#
loop_
_entity_poly.entity_id
_entity_poly.type
_entity_poly.pdbx_seq_one_letter_code
_entity_poly.pdbx_strand_id
1 'polypeptide(L)'
;MRKIIEIKHHSHDYECMWNGIEDLYINKTGEYLPNDFFFLLSGFGSFCYMKTNKADLKRMVALGDGRTKQMYKFLAPIVGFEYKHHEFKKYEQALKKAKSEIDDGYPVILGALDMYYLPYYKKLYHKEHIPFHYILMVGYDDEGIYLYDCGRTELLHLSYDKLRESMNCNSLD
;
A
#
# COMPACT_ATOMS: atom_id res chain seq x y z
N MET A 1 22.64 -4.18 -8.63
CA MET A 1 22.64 -2.69 -8.66
C MET A 1 21.70 -2.18 -7.59
N ARG A 2 22.15 -1.29 -6.69
CA ARG A 2 21.33 -0.73 -5.60
C ARG A 2 20.83 0.67 -5.95
N LYS A 3 19.53 0.91 -5.81
CA LYS A 3 18.90 2.22 -6.01
C LYS A 3 17.90 2.48 -4.89
N ILE A 4 18.02 3.63 -4.22
CA ILE A 4 17.13 4.05 -3.13
C ILE A 4 16.87 5.54 -3.29
N ILE A 5 15.60 5.93 -3.18
CA ILE A 5 15.14 7.31 -3.12
C ILE A 5 15.04 7.69 -1.64
N GLU A 6 15.71 8.77 -1.25
CA GLU A 6 15.64 9.26 0.12
C GLU A 6 14.31 9.99 0.34
N ILE A 7 13.57 9.53 1.35
CA ILE A 7 12.28 10.07 1.77
C ILE A 7 12.25 10.16 3.28
N LYS A 8 11.72 11.28 3.79
CA LYS A 8 11.33 11.40 5.19
C LYS A 8 10.05 10.60 5.39
N HIS A 9 10.17 9.51 6.14
CA HIS A 9 9.05 8.64 6.46
C HIS A 9 8.36 9.09 7.77
N HIS A 10 7.04 9.18 7.75
CA HIS A 10 6.20 9.38 8.92
C HIS A 10 5.47 8.07 9.23
N SER A 11 5.89 7.33 10.26
CA SER A 11 5.22 6.09 10.65
C SER A 11 3.95 6.39 11.45
N HIS A 12 2.82 5.84 11.00
CA HIS A 12 1.55 5.82 11.73
C HIS A 12 0.85 4.46 11.57
N ASP A 13 0.57 3.79 12.69
CA ASP A 13 -0.08 2.49 12.68
C ASP A 13 -1.50 2.58 12.07
N TYR A 14 -1.94 1.50 11.40
CA TYR A 14 -3.27 1.34 10.80
C TYR A 14 -3.60 2.21 9.56
N GLU A 15 -2.63 2.96 9.03
CA GLU A 15 -2.81 3.81 7.84
C GLU A 15 -2.15 3.27 6.57
N CYS A 16 -2.00 1.95 6.42
CA CYS A 16 -1.25 1.37 5.31
C CYS A 16 -1.68 1.90 3.93
N MET A 17 -2.98 2.16 3.73
CA MET A 17 -3.53 2.74 2.51
C MET A 17 -3.11 4.18 2.23
N TRP A 18 -2.72 4.98 3.22
CA TRP A 18 -2.47 6.42 3.05
C TRP A 18 -1.06 6.82 3.37
N ASN A 19 -0.39 6.07 4.24
CA ASN A 19 0.91 6.42 4.79
C ASN A 19 1.98 6.72 3.71
N GLY A 20 2.09 5.88 2.68
CA GLY A 20 3.02 6.14 1.57
C GLY A 20 2.66 7.38 0.75
N ILE A 21 1.37 7.73 0.64
CA ILE A 21 0.91 8.94 -0.06
C ILE A 21 1.20 10.19 0.78
N GLU A 22 1.00 10.11 2.10
CA GLU A 22 1.34 11.17 3.03
C GLU A 22 2.84 11.46 3.03
N ASP A 23 3.68 10.42 3.03
CA ASP A 23 5.13 10.58 2.88
C ASP A 23 5.47 11.36 1.60
N LEU A 24 4.90 10.97 0.45
CA LEU A 24 5.11 11.68 -0.80
C LEU A 24 4.67 13.15 -0.73
N TYR A 25 3.53 13.41 -0.10
CA TYR A 25 3.02 14.77 0.09
C TYR A 25 3.97 15.61 0.95
N ILE A 26 4.31 15.11 2.15
CA ILE A 26 5.19 15.79 3.11
C ILE A 26 6.55 16.10 2.47
N ASN A 27 7.13 15.16 1.71
CA ASN A 27 8.41 15.37 1.06
C ASN A 27 8.33 16.36 -0.12
N LYS A 28 7.17 16.48 -0.76
CA LYS A 28 6.97 17.41 -1.88
C LYS A 28 6.67 18.84 -1.41
N THR A 29 5.86 19.00 -0.37
CA THR A 29 5.36 20.30 0.10
C THR A 29 6.14 20.86 1.29
N GLY A 30 6.80 19.99 2.06
CA GLY A 30 7.41 20.34 3.35
C GLY A 30 6.38 20.52 4.48
N GLU A 31 5.10 20.31 4.21
CA GLU A 31 4.03 20.44 5.20
C GLU A 31 3.93 19.19 6.07
N TYR A 32 3.50 19.36 7.32
CA TYR A 32 3.16 18.25 8.20
C TYR A 32 1.65 18.10 8.26
N LEU A 33 1.15 16.90 8.01
CA LEU A 33 -0.26 16.57 8.11
C LEU A 33 -0.56 15.99 9.50
N PRO A 34 -1.73 16.31 10.09
CA PRO A 34 -2.23 15.55 11.22
C PRO A 34 -2.37 14.07 10.84
N ASN A 35 -2.21 13.18 11.81
CA ASN A 35 -2.49 11.77 11.63
C ASN A 35 -3.94 11.57 11.15
N ASP A 36 -4.14 10.52 10.38
CA ASP A 36 -5.39 10.10 9.76
C ASP A 36 -5.99 11.12 8.79
N PHE A 37 -5.28 12.20 8.42
CA PHE A 37 -5.89 13.31 7.68
C PHE A 37 -6.41 12.87 6.31
N PHE A 38 -5.60 12.19 5.50
CA PHE A 38 -6.09 11.69 4.21
C PHE A 38 -7.07 10.55 4.37
N PHE A 39 -6.89 9.71 5.38
CA PHE A 39 -7.84 8.65 5.68
C PHE A 39 -9.24 9.21 6.00
N LEU A 40 -9.32 10.21 6.87
CA LEU A 40 -10.55 10.93 7.22
C LEU A 40 -11.17 11.61 6.00
N LEU A 41 -10.36 12.38 5.27
CA LEU A 41 -10.80 13.12 4.09
C LEU A 41 -11.31 12.19 2.97
N SER A 42 -10.77 10.97 2.89
CA SER A 42 -11.16 9.96 1.90
C SER A 42 -12.54 9.34 2.15
N GLY A 43 -13.22 9.75 3.23
CA GLY A 43 -14.58 9.34 3.55
C GLY A 43 -14.65 8.29 4.67
N PHE A 44 -13.80 8.38 5.69
CA PHE A 44 -13.83 7.54 6.91
C PHE A 44 -15.09 7.79 7.79
N GLY A 45 -16.25 7.55 7.23
CA GLY A 45 -17.55 7.90 7.78
C GLY A 45 -18.67 7.70 6.75
N SER A 46 -18.29 7.55 5.48
CA SER A 46 -19.10 6.85 4.50
C SER A 46 -19.27 5.38 4.90
N PHE A 47 -20.33 4.75 4.44
CA PHE A 47 -20.50 3.31 4.53
C PHE A 47 -20.96 2.77 3.18
N CYS A 48 -20.45 1.60 2.82
CA CYS A 48 -20.92 0.86 1.66
C CYS A 48 -21.89 -0.23 2.14
N TYR A 49 -23.14 -0.16 1.69
CA TYR A 49 -24.07 -1.27 1.85
C TYR A 49 -24.07 -2.12 0.57
N MET A 50 -23.55 -3.34 0.67
CA MET A 50 -23.52 -4.28 -0.43
C MET A 50 -24.59 -5.35 -0.27
N LYS A 51 -25.32 -5.59 -1.37
CA LYS A 51 -26.31 -6.67 -1.48
C LYS A 51 -25.93 -7.58 -2.63
N THR A 52 -25.77 -8.87 -2.36
CA THR A 52 -25.46 -9.87 -3.39
C THR A 52 -26.22 -11.16 -3.15
N ASN A 53 -26.61 -11.83 -4.23
CA ASN A 53 -27.18 -13.17 -4.16
C ASN A 53 -26.09 -14.27 -4.30
N LYS A 54 -24.85 -13.90 -4.62
CA LYS A 54 -23.77 -14.82 -5.00
C LYS A 54 -22.92 -15.36 -3.83
N ALA A 55 -22.94 -14.71 -2.67
CA ALA A 55 -22.18 -15.12 -1.48
C ALA A 55 -23.14 -15.57 -0.37
N ASP A 56 -22.69 -16.38 0.59
CA ASP A 56 -23.53 -16.82 1.73
C ASP A 56 -23.98 -15.62 2.57
N LEU A 57 -23.06 -14.68 2.84
CA LEU A 57 -23.40 -13.39 3.43
C LEU A 57 -24.04 -12.48 2.37
N LYS A 58 -25.38 -12.40 2.37
CA LYS A 58 -26.15 -11.66 1.35
C LYS A 58 -26.14 -10.14 1.50
N ARG A 59 -25.80 -9.64 2.69
CA ARG A 59 -25.80 -8.23 3.05
C ARG A 59 -24.56 -7.93 3.87
N MET A 60 -23.82 -6.92 3.47
CA MET A 60 -22.64 -6.47 4.21
C MET A 60 -22.65 -4.94 4.30
N VAL A 61 -22.29 -4.44 5.48
CA VAL A 61 -21.97 -3.03 5.69
C VAL A 61 -20.46 -2.95 5.85
N ALA A 62 -19.79 -2.23 4.95
CA ALA A 62 -18.41 -1.81 5.15
C ALA A 62 -18.44 -0.36 5.65
N LEU A 63 -17.73 -0.08 6.74
CA LEU A 63 -17.52 1.27 7.24
C LEU A 63 -16.26 1.82 6.55
N GLY A 64 -16.39 2.99 5.92
CA GLY A 64 -15.46 3.47 4.90
C GLY A 64 -15.73 2.83 3.53
N ASP A 65 -15.28 3.51 2.47
CA ASP A 65 -15.43 2.96 1.11
C ASP A 65 -14.64 1.66 0.94
N GLY A 66 -13.50 1.52 1.63
CA GLY A 66 -12.63 0.32 1.62
C GLY A 66 -12.04 -0.03 0.25
N ARG A 67 -12.49 0.64 -0.81
CA ARG A 67 -12.04 0.51 -2.19
C ARG A 67 -10.94 1.54 -2.44
N THR A 68 -9.73 1.20 -2.03
CA THR A 68 -8.54 2.08 -2.09
C THR A 68 -8.41 2.84 -3.41
N LYS A 69 -8.65 2.20 -4.55
CA LYS A 69 -8.60 2.85 -5.88
C LYS A 69 -9.59 3.99 -6.06
N GLN A 70 -10.81 3.83 -5.54
CA GLN A 70 -11.85 4.86 -5.63
C GLN A 70 -11.54 6.00 -4.66
N MET A 71 -11.06 5.66 -3.46
CA MET A 71 -10.62 6.64 -2.46
C MET A 71 -9.48 7.52 -3.01
N TYR A 72 -8.47 6.92 -3.65
CA TYR A 72 -7.38 7.67 -4.29
C TYR A 72 -7.87 8.54 -5.45
N LYS A 73 -8.72 7.99 -6.31
CA LYS A 73 -9.29 8.74 -7.44
C LYS A 73 -10.13 9.93 -6.96
N PHE A 74 -10.86 9.78 -5.86
CA PHE A 74 -11.65 10.84 -5.25
C PHE A 74 -10.76 11.95 -4.66
N LEU A 75 -9.70 11.60 -3.93
CA LEU A 75 -8.81 12.58 -3.31
C LEU A 75 -7.83 13.25 -4.27
N ALA A 76 -7.46 12.59 -5.39
CA ALA A 76 -6.51 13.12 -6.37
C ALA A 76 -6.76 14.58 -6.77
N PRO A 77 -7.97 14.99 -7.23
CA PRO A 77 -8.23 16.39 -7.59
C PRO A 77 -8.33 17.34 -6.38
N ILE A 78 -8.59 16.83 -5.17
CA ILE A 78 -8.73 17.64 -3.95
C ILE A 78 -7.34 18.00 -3.41
N VAL A 79 -6.46 17.01 -3.32
CA VAL A 79 -5.08 17.18 -2.82
C VAL A 79 -4.16 17.73 -3.92
N GLY A 80 -4.48 17.47 -5.19
CA GLY A 80 -3.73 17.96 -6.35
C GLY A 80 -2.62 17.01 -6.84
N PHE A 81 -2.75 15.70 -6.60
CA PHE A 81 -1.80 14.70 -7.13
C PHE A 81 -2.27 14.09 -8.46
N GLU A 82 -1.31 13.81 -9.35
CA GLU A 82 -1.57 12.97 -10.52
C GLU A 82 -1.70 11.51 -10.07
N TYR A 83 -2.89 10.93 -10.25
CA TYR A 83 -3.14 9.54 -9.87
C TYR A 83 -3.00 8.59 -11.06
N LYS A 84 -2.02 7.69 -10.98
CA LYS A 84 -1.81 6.58 -11.91
C LYS A 84 -1.89 5.27 -11.15
N HIS A 85 -2.67 4.33 -11.68
CA HIS A 85 -2.85 3.01 -11.09
C HIS A 85 -2.67 1.93 -12.14
N HIS A 86 -1.85 0.92 -11.81
CA HIS A 86 -1.49 -0.15 -12.71
C HIS A 86 -1.79 -1.51 -12.07
N GLU A 87 -2.47 -2.38 -12.81
CA GLU A 87 -2.72 -3.76 -12.38
C GLU A 87 -2.13 -4.73 -13.38
N PHE A 88 -1.54 -5.79 -12.85
CA PHE A 88 -0.91 -6.83 -13.64
C PHE A 88 -1.38 -8.19 -13.16
N LYS A 89 -1.54 -9.13 -14.09
CA LYS A 89 -1.85 -10.52 -13.77
C LYS A 89 -0.63 -11.31 -13.31
N LYS A 90 0.58 -10.82 -13.63
CA LYS A 90 1.86 -11.48 -13.35
C LYS A 90 2.73 -10.60 -12.47
N TYR A 91 3.32 -11.21 -11.45
CA TYR A 91 4.24 -10.58 -10.52
C TYR A 91 5.39 -9.87 -11.25
N GLU A 92 5.99 -10.51 -12.24
CA GLU A 92 7.16 -9.99 -12.96
C GLU A 92 6.84 -8.68 -13.71
N GLN A 93 5.60 -8.52 -14.19
CA GLN A 93 5.16 -7.30 -14.86
C GLN A 93 4.97 -6.16 -13.85
N ALA A 94 4.36 -6.45 -12.69
CA ALA A 94 4.22 -5.48 -11.61
C ALA A 94 5.58 -5.02 -11.09
N LEU A 95 6.49 -5.96 -10.82
CA LEU A 95 7.83 -5.66 -10.35
C LEU A 95 8.62 -4.86 -11.39
N LYS A 96 8.56 -5.24 -12.68
CA LYS A 96 9.24 -4.50 -13.75
C LYS A 96 8.75 -3.05 -13.82
N LYS A 97 7.44 -2.82 -13.72
CA LYS A 97 6.86 -1.47 -13.71
C LYS A 97 7.29 -0.68 -12.48
N ALA A 98 7.24 -1.30 -11.29
CA ALA A 98 7.66 -0.64 -10.06
C ALA A 98 9.14 -0.21 -10.12
N LYS A 99 10.02 -1.10 -10.61
CA LYS A 99 11.44 -0.78 -10.81
C LYS A 99 11.64 0.36 -11.78
N SER A 100 10.91 0.42 -12.90
CA SER A 100 11.05 1.53 -13.85
C SER A 100 10.63 2.87 -13.25
N GLU A 101 9.57 2.91 -12.42
CA GLU A 101 9.19 4.14 -11.73
C GLU A 101 10.26 4.60 -10.74
N ILE A 102 10.82 3.67 -9.96
CA ILE A 102 11.98 3.96 -9.10
C ILE A 102 13.15 4.45 -9.93
N ASP A 103 13.37 3.87 -11.11
CA ASP A 103 14.44 4.29 -12.01
C ASP A 103 14.26 5.73 -12.48
N ASP A 104 13.02 6.16 -12.69
CA ASP A 104 12.63 7.52 -13.06
C ASP A 104 12.54 8.49 -11.85
N GLY A 105 12.80 8.00 -10.63
CA GLY A 105 12.80 8.81 -9.41
C GLY A 105 11.44 8.92 -8.71
N TYR A 106 10.49 8.03 -9.05
CA TYR A 106 9.16 7.97 -8.44
C TYR A 106 9.05 6.76 -7.49
N PRO A 107 8.93 6.99 -6.18
CA PRO A 107 8.56 5.95 -5.23
C PRO A 107 7.18 5.38 -5.55
N VAL A 108 6.95 4.11 -5.21
CA VAL A 108 5.79 3.35 -5.66
C VAL A 108 5.03 2.79 -4.48
N ILE A 109 3.74 3.11 -4.39
CA ILE A 109 2.84 2.42 -3.46
C ILE A 109 2.57 1.03 -4.02
N LEU A 110 2.99 -0.02 -3.30
CA LEU A 110 2.74 -1.41 -3.67
C LEU A 110 1.64 -2.02 -2.81
N GLY A 111 0.75 -2.77 -3.45
CA GLY A 111 -0.30 -3.54 -2.79
C GLY A 111 -1.36 -4.02 -3.78
N ALA A 112 -2.36 -4.77 -3.34
CA ALA A 112 -2.52 -5.27 -1.97
C ALA A 112 -1.54 -6.42 -1.67
N LEU A 113 -0.93 -6.38 -0.48
CA LEU A 113 -0.08 -7.44 0.08
C LEU A 113 -0.82 -8.18 1.20
N ASP A 114 -0.50 -9.46 1.38
CA ASP A 114 -0.89 -10.24 2.55
C ASP A 114 0.20 -10.19 3.63
N MET A 115 -0.15 -9.70 4.81
CA MET A 115 0.76 -9.58 5.95
C MET A 115 1.26 -10.93 6.47
N TYR A 116 0.58 -12.03 6.14
CA TYR A 116 1.01 -13.39 6.47
C TYR A 116 2.45 -13.68 5.99
N TYR A 117 2.85 -13.10 4.86
CA TYR A 117 4.17 -13.30 4.25
C TYR A 117 5.19 -12.19 4.58
N LEU A 118 4.84 -11.22 5.44
CA LEU A 118 5.71 -10.11 5.81
C LEU A 118 6.49 -10.42 7.11
N PRO A 119 7.79 -10.76 7.03
CA PRO A 119 8.56 -11.30 8.16
C PRO A 119 8.78 -10.30 9.30
N TYR A 120 8.73 -9.00 9.00
CA TYR A 120 8.89 -7.94 9.99
C TYR A 120 7.65 -7.75 10.88
N TYR A 121 6.51 -8.41 10.58
CA TYR A 121 5.36 -8.54 11.48
C TYR A 121 5.35 -9.88 12.22
N LYS A 122 6.29 -10.09 13.15
CA LYS A 122 6.50 -11.38 13.88
C LYS A 122 5.25 -12.02 14.53
N LYS A 123 4.26 -11.20 14.88
CA LYS A 123 2.98 -11.67 15.45
C LYS A 123 2.03 -12.28 14.41
N LEU A 124 2.16 -11.88 13.15
CA LEU A 124 1.28 -12.25 12.04
C LEU A 124 1.96 -13.19 11.05
N TYR A 125 3.29 -13.09 10.92
CA TYR A 125 4.09 -13.87 9.98
C TYR A 125 3.84 -15.38 10.15
N HIS A 126 3.35 -16.00 9.08
CA HIS A 126 2.90 -17.40 9.02
C HIS A 126 1.88 -17.81 10.10
N LYS A 127 1.06 -16.87 10.58
CA LYS A 127 0.05 -17.11 11.63
C LYS A 127 -1.34 -16.69 11.21
N GLU A 128 -1.50 -15.49 10.66
CA GLU A 128 -2.80 -14.91 10.32
C GLU A 128 -2.77 -14.27 8.94
N HIS A 129 -3.76 -14.60 8.11
CA HIS A 129 -3.95 -13.96 6.80
C HIS A 129 -4.63 -12.61 7.00
N ILE A 130 -3.91 -11.54 6.68
CA ILE A 130 -4.44 -10.17 6.70
C ILE A 130 -4.08 -9.55 5.34
N PRO A 131 -4.94 -9.74 4.31
CA PRO A 131 -4.76 -9.13 3.01
C PRO A 131 -5.06 -7.63 3.05
N PHE A 132 -4.89 -6.94 1.92
CA PHE A 132 -5.12 -5.48 1.76
C PHE A 132 -4.11 -4.58 2.47
N HIS A 133 -2.88 -5.03 2.65
CA HIS A 133 -1.79 -4.18 3.13
C HIS A 133 -1.11 -3.43 1.99
N TYR A 134 -0.63 -2.22 2.25
CA TYR A 134 0.05 -1.36 1.28
C TYR A 134 1.33 -0.80 1.89
N ILE A 135 2.36 -0.67 1.07
CA ILE A 135 3.70 -0.18 1.47
C ILE A 135 4.20 0.86 0.47
N LEU A 136 5.18 1.66 0.87
CA LEU A 136 5.91 2.56 -0.02
C LEU A 136 7.25 1.93 -0.40
N MET A 137 7.36 1.42 -1.63
CA MET A 137 8.65 1.04 -2.20
C MET A 137 9.43 2.29 -2.57
N VAL A 138 10.64 2.42 -2.03
CA VAL A 138 11.56 3.54 -2.29
C VAL A 138 12.83 3.12 -2.99
N GLY A 139 13.05 1.81 -3.16
CA GLY A 139 14.26 1.31 -3.78
C GLY A 139 14.26 -0.19 -4.04
N TYR A 140 15.31 -0.67 -4.67
CA TYR A 140 15.57 -2.09 -4.86
C TYR A 140 17.06 -2.38 -5.05
N ASP A 141 17.42 -3.65 -4.89
CA ASP A 141 18.70 -4.21 -5.28
C ASP A 141 18.52 -5.57 -5.98
N ASP A 142 19.59 -6.37 -6.03
CA ASP A 142 19.56 -7.67 -6.70
C ASP A 142 18.83 -8.75 -5.87
N GLU A 143 18.60 -8.51 -4.57
CA GLU A 143 18.01 -9.47 -3.62
C GLU A 143 16.56 -9.13 -3.26
N GLY A 144 16.19 -7.86 -3.27
CA GLY A 144 14.86 -7.43 -2.85
C GLY A 144 14.55 -5.96 -3.09
N ILE A 145 13.50 -5.51 -2.42
CA ILE A 145 13.06 -4.12 -2.41
C ILE A 145 13.39 -3.44 -1.08
N TYR A 146 13.59 -2.13 -1.12
CA TYR A 146 13.62 -1.26 0.05
C TYR A 146 12.28 -0.54 0.17
N LEU A 147 11.71 -0.54 1.37
CA LEU A 147 10.36 -0.04 1.59
C LEU A 147 10.18 0.62 2.96
N TYR A 148 9.20 1.51 3.03
CA TYR A 148 8.60 1.97 4.27
C TYR A 148 7.20 1.39 4.43
N ASP A 149 6.84 1.14 5.69
CA ASP A 149 5.59 0.51 6.09
C ASP A 149 5.00 1.32 7.24
N CYS A 150 3.68 1.52 7.26
CA CYS A 150 3.03 2.45 8.17
C CYS A 150 3.33 2.17 9.65
N GLY A 151 3.47 0.90 10.03
CA GLY A 151 3.75 0.50 11.41
C GLY A 151 5.23 0.35 11.76
N ARG A 152 6.16 0.82 10.92
CA ARG A 152 7.61 0.68 11.12
C ARG A 152 8.32 1.98 10.80
N THR A 153 9.15 2.46 11.72
CA THR A 153 9.90 3.71 11.55
C THR A 153 11.13 3.56 10.65
N GLU A 154 11.67 2.36 10.58
CA GLU A 154 12.92 2.06 9.88
C GLU A 154 12.69 1.76 8.40
N LEU A 155 13.72 2.00 7.59
CA LEU A 155 13.76 1.50 6.22
C LEU A 155 13.92 -0.03 6.25
N LEU A 156 12.96 -0.74 5.65
CA LEU A 156 12.95 -2.19 5.60
C LEU A 156 13.48 -2.71 4.27
N HIS A 157 13.95 -3.96 4.29
CA HIS A 157 14.29 -4.73 3.10
C HIS A 157 13.43 -5.98 3.04
N LEU A 158 12.86 -6.26 1.86
CA LEU A 158 12.02 -7.43 1.61
C LEU A 158 12.51 -8.16 0.37
N SER A 159 12.92 -9.43 0.55
CA SER A 159 13.36 -10.30 -0.54
C SER A 159 12.29 -10.45 -1.62
N TYR A 160 12.69 -10.66 -2.87
CA TYR A 160 11.74 -10.88 -3.97
C TYR A 160 10.82 -12.08 -3.77
N ASP A 161 11.30 -13.15 -3.10
CA ASP A 161 10.47 -14.32 -2.81
C ASP A 161 9.32 -13.97 -1.87
N LYS A 162 9.61 -13.29 -0.75
CA LYS A 162 8.57 -12.84 0.20
C LYS A 162 7.64 -11.80 -0.42
N LEU A 163 8.16 -10.89 -1.24
CA LEU A 163 7.31 -9.93 -1.97
C LEU A 163 6.35 -10.67 -2.91
N ARG A 164 6.84 -11.66 -3.67
CA ARG A 164 6.02 -12.47 -4.58
C ARG A 164 4.93 -13.23 -3.84
N GLU A 165 5.27 -13.88 -2.72
CA GLU A 165 4.29 -14.58 -1.87
C GLU A 165 3.22 -13.60 -1.36
N SER A 166 3.64 -12.45 -0.84
CA SER A 166 2.72 -11.44 -0.30
C SER A 166 1.78 -10.83 -1.35
N MET A 167 2.20 -10.72 -2.63
CA MET A 167 1.35 -10.24 -3.72
C MET A 167 0.37 -11.30 -4.24
N ASN A 168 0.53 -12.57 -3.83
CA ASN A 168 -0.34 -13.66 -4.26
C ASN A 168 -1.55 -13.85 -3.32
N CYS A 169 -2.36 -12.80 -3.20
CA CYS A 169 -3.57 -12.77 -2.35
C CYS A 169 -4.72 -13.67 -2.86
N ASN A 170 -4.51 -14.46 -3.93
CA ASN A 170 -5.53 -15.36 -4.50
C ASN A 170 -5.53 -16.77 -3.87
N SER A 171 -4.71 -17.01 -2.84
CA SER A 171 -4.45 -18.35 -2.29
C SER A 171 -5.26 -18.71 -1.03
N LEU A 172 -6.48 -18.18 -0.92
CA LEU A 172 -7.46 -18.73 0.02
C LEU A 172 -8.19 -19.88 -0.69
N ASP A 173 -7.60 -21.07 -0.63
CA ASP A 173 -8.32 -22.35 -0.83
C ASP A 173 -9.13 -22.72 0.43
#